data_AF-A0A4Q3VW46-F1
#
_entry.id   AF-A0A4Q3VW46-F1
#
_cell.length_a   1.000
_cell.length_b   1.000
_cell.length_c   1.000
_cell.angle_alpha   90.00
_cell.angle_beta   90.00
_cell.angle_gamma   90.00
#
_symmetry.space_group_name_H-M   'P 1'
#
loop_
_entity.id
_entity.type
_entity.pdbx_description
1 polymer ?
#
loop_
_entity_poly.entity_id
_entity_poly.type
_entity_poly.pdbx_seq_one_letter_code
_entity_poly.pdbx_strand_id
1 'polypeptide(L)' 'GNGMIERAFAELPLRREGSFLIGDSPRDIEAAERSGLPGYLFEGGDLAEFVDDIFMLRSIVSAP' A
#
# COMPACT_ATOMS: atom_id res chain seq x y z
N GLY A 1 9.97 -12.34 14.45
CA GLY A 1 10.87 -11.95 13.36
C GLY A 1 10.18 -10.88 12.54
N ASN A 2 10.90 -9.86 12.09
CA ASN A 2 10.33 -8.72 11.38
C ASN A 2 9.60 -9.22 10.11
N GLY A 3 8.37 -8.74 9.85
CA GLY A 3 7.56 -9.14 8.69
C GLY A 3 8.17 -8.67 7.36
N MET A 4 7.66 -9.15 6.22
CA MET A 4 8.20 -8.84 4.89
C MET A 4 8.25 -7.34 4.58
N ILE A 5 7.26 -6.57 5.06
CA ILE A 5 7.19 -5.11 4.88
C ILE A 5 8.33 -4.41 5.62
N GLU A 6 8.54 -4.76 6.90
CA GLU A 6 9.62 -4.20 7.70
C GLU A 6 11.00 -4.56 7.15
N ARG A 7 11.13 -5.77 6.61
CA ARG A 7 12.34 -6.19 5.91
C ARG A 7 12.58 -5.35 4.65
N ALA A 8 11.55 -5.07 3.86
CA ALA A 8 11.67 -4.24 2.67
C ALA A 8 12.17 -2.81 3.01
N PHE A 9 11.65 -2.19 4.06
CA PHE A 9 12.16 -0.87 4.50
C PHE A 9 13.58 -0.91 5.07
N ALA A 10 14.01 -2.05 5.62
CA ALA A 10 15.38 -2.21 6.12
C ALA A 10 16.41 -2.44 5.00
N GLU A 11 16.00 -3.12 3.92
CA GLU A 11 16.91 -3.59 2.86
C GLU A 11 16.87 -2.73 1.58
N LEU A 12 15.81 -1.95 1.37
CA LEU A 12 15.60 -1.16 0.16
C LEU A 12 15.54 0.35 0.47
N PRO A 13 15.90 1.23 -0.47
CA PRO A 13 15.86 2.68 -0.30
C PRO A 13 14.41 3.23 -0.42
N LEU A 14 13.49 2.69 0.37
CA LEU A 14 12.07 3.06 0.38
C LEU A 14 11.81 4.15 1.42
N ARG A 15 10.91 5.07 1.09
CA ARG A 15 10.36 6.05 2.04
C ARG A 15 8.99 5.57 2.49
N ARG A 16 8.68 5.71 3.78
CA ARG A 16 7.35 5.36 4.29
C ARG A 16 6.32 6.37 3.78
N GLU A 17 6.71 7.62 3.63
CA GLU A 17 5.86 8.70 3.13
C GLU A 17 5.48 8.44 1.66
N GLY A 18 4.18 8.33 1.40
CA GLY A 18 3.65 8.07 0.07
C GLY A 18 3.65 6.59 -0.34
N SER A 19 4.28 5.71 0.45
CA SER A 19 4.17 4.26 0.23
C SER A 19 2.81 3.73 0.67
N PHE A 20 2.34 2.71 -0.02
CA PHE A 20 1.15 1.94 0.31
C PHE A 20 1.33 0.50 -0.16
N LEU A 21 0.52 -0.42 0.36
CA LEU A 21 0.52 -1.82 -0.02
C LEU A 21 -0.75 -2.14 -0.83
N ILE A 22 -0.58 -2.89 -1.92
CA ILE A 22 -1.68 -3.56 -2.62
C ILE A 22 -1.55 -5.05 -2.34
N GLY A 23 -2.62 -5.69 -1.89
CA GLY A 23 -2.67 -7.13 -1.63
C GLY A 23 -4.00 -7.73 -2.11
N ASP A 24 -4.03 -9.03 -2.32
CA ASP A 24 -5.19 -9.76 -2.84
C ASP A 24 -6.04 -10.41 -1.73
N SER A 25 -5.60 -10.30 -0.48
CA SER A 25 -6.29 -10.87 0.67
C SER A 25 -6.46 -9.89 1.83
N PRO A 26 -7.46 -10.09 2.71
CA PRO A 26 -7.60 -9.31 3.94
C PRO A 26 -6.36 -9.35 4.84
N ARG A 27 -5.61 -10.46 4.80
CA ARG A 27 -4.38 -10.64 5.59
C ARG A 27 -3.28 -9.66 5.17
N ASP A 28 -3.22 -9.29 3.89
CA ASP A 28 -2.23 -8.31 3.41
C ASP A 28 -2.56 -6.91 3.91
N ILE A 29 -3.85 -6.58 3.99
CA ILE A 29 -4.32 -5.30 4.53
C ILE A 29 -4.01 -5.21 6.02
N GLU A 30 -4.28 -6.26 6.78
CA GLU A 30 -3.87 -6.33 8.19
C GLU A 30 -2.35 -6.18 8.36
N ALA A 31 -1.55 -6.76 7.45
CA ALA A 31 -0.10 -6.62 7.49
C ALA A 31 0.35 -5.17 7.20
N ALA A 32 -0.28 -4.52 6.20
CA ALA A 32 -0.02 -3.11 5.88
C ALA A 32 -0.35 -2.20 7.07
N GLU A 33 -1.52 -2.38 7.68
CA GLU A 33 -1.95 -1.62 8.86
C GLU A 33 -1.00 -1.79 10.04
N ARG A 34 -0.57 -3.04 10.33
CA ARG A 34 0.41 -3.33 11.39
C ARG A 34 1.77 -2.69 11.13
N SER A 35 2.13 -2.49 9.86
CA SER A 35 3.33 -1.77 9.44
C SER A 35 3.13 -0.27 9.29
N GLY A 36 1.95 0.27 9.63
CA GLY A 36 1.64 1.70 9.53
C GLY A 36 1.55 2.22 8.10
N LEU A 37 1.21 1.36 7.14
CA LEU A 37 0.99 1.72 5.75
C LEU A 37 -0.51 1.67 5.40
N PRO A 38 -0.98 2.53 4.48
CA PRO A 38 -2.24 2.31 3.80
C PRO A 38 -2.20 0.97 3.05
N GLY A 39 -3.26 0.17 3.20
CA GLY A 39 -3.47 -1.07 2.45
C GLY A 39 -4.69 -0.95 1.53
N TYR A 40 -4.58 -1.46 0.30
CA TYR A 40 -5.66 -1.52 -0.68
C TYR A 40 -5.87 -2.96 -1.15
N LEU A 41 -7.10 -3.45 -1.01
CA LEU A 41 -7.47 -4.80 -1.43
C LEU A 41 -7.73 -4.81 -2.94
N PHE A 42 -6.98 -5.62 -3.67
CA PHE A 42 -7.13 -5.82 -5.09
C PHE A 42 -7.86 -7.14 -5.35
N GLU A 43 -9.13 -7.06 -5.77
CA GLU A 43 -10.00 -8.23 -5.98
C GLU A 43 -9.87 -8.83 -7.41
N GLY A 44 -8.94 -8.31 -8.21
CA GLY A 44 -8.68 -8.72 -9.59
C GLY A 44 -9.06 -7.65 -10.63
N GLY A 45 -8.85 -7.98 -11.91
CA GLY A 45 -9.01 -7.02 -13.02
C GLY A 45 -7.68 -6.44 -13.48
N ASP A 46 -7.68 -5.17 -13.88
CA ASP A 46 -6.49 -4.46 -14.34
C ASP A 46 -5.80 -3.76 -13.16
N LEU A 47 -4.56 -4.16 -12.87
CA LEU A 47 -3.79 -3.60 -11.76
C LEU A 47 -3.34 -2.16 -12.03
N ALA A 48 -3.11 -1.78 -13.28
CA ALA A 48 -2.70 -0.41 -13.62
C ALA A 48 -3.87 0.55 -13.42
N GLU A 49 -5.08 0.20 -13.87
CA GLU A 49 -6.30 0.97 -13.62
C GLU A 49 -6.56 1.13 -12.11
N PHE A 50 -6.40 0.05 -11.35
CA PHE A 50 -6.53 0.10 -9.89
C PHE A 50 -5.51 1.03 -9.21
N VAL A 51 -4.27 1.06 -9.70
CA VAL A 51 -3.24 1.98 -9.20
C VAL A 51 -3.59 3.43 -9.53
N ASP A 52 -4.10 3.70 -10.73
CA ASP A 52 -4.54 5.04 -11.13
C ASP A 52 -5.71 5.54 -10.25
N ASP A 53 -6.67 4.67 -9.93
CA ASP A 53 -7.76 4.97 -8.99
C ASP A 53 -7.24 5.35 -7.60
N ILE A 54 -6.23 4.64 -7.10
CA ILE A 54 -5.58 4.96 -5.81
C ILE A 54 -4.94 6.36 -5.88
N PHE A 55 -4.22 6.68 -6.96
CA PHE A 55 -3.62 8.01 -7.12
C PHE A 55 -4.67 9.11 -7.22
N MET A 56 -5.77 8.87 -7.93
CA MET A 56 -6.88 9.81 -8.03
C MET A 56 -7.52 10.05 -6.66
N LEU A 57 -7.85 8.98 -5.93
CA LEU A 57 -8.42 9.06 -4.58
C LEU A 57 -7.53 9.90 -3.66
N ARG A 58 -6.22 9.63 -3.62
CA ARG A 58 -5.26 10.34 -2.77
C ARG A 58 -5.06 11.79 -3.17
N SER A 59 -5.22 12.13 -4.44
CA SER A 59 -5.12 13.51 -4.94
C SER A 59 -6.31 14.37 -4.52
N ILE A 60 -7.50 13.78 -4.35
CA ILE A 60 -8.70 14.48 -3.88
C ILE A 60 -8.60 14.82 -2.38
N VAL A 61 -8.05 13.92 -1.56
CA VAL A 61 -7.95 14.13 -0.09
C VAL A 61 -6.82 15.11 0.30
N SER A 62 -5.93 15.47 -0.63
CA SER A 62 -4.85 16.45 -0.41
C SER A 62 -5.15 17.84 -1.00
N ALA A 63 -6.34 18.08 -1.56
CA ALA A 63 -6.78 19.44 -1.87
C ALA A 63 -7.05 20.21 -0.56
N PRO A 64 -6.60 21.48 -0.45
CA PRO A 64 -6.67 22.26 0.79
C PRO A 64 -8.10 22.51 1.27
#